data_AF-A0A1A8WNS8-F1
#
_entry.id   AF-A0A1A8WNS8-F1
#
_cell.length_a   1.000
_cell.length_b   1.000
_cell.length_c   1.000
_cell.angle_alpha   90.00
_cell.angle_beta   90.00
_cell.angle_gamma   90.00
#
_symmetry.space_group_name_H-M   'P 1'
#
loop_
_entity.id
_entity.type
_entity.pdbx_description
1 polymer ?
#
loop_
_entity_poly.entity_id
_entity_poly.type
_entity_poly.pdbx_seq_one_letter_code
_entity_poly.pdbx_strand_id
1 'polypeptide(L)'
;MVQSYQPSMGFNEENLPSNKYRKNLCKKDEIQKLQNGTLYVNDYNDCEEEVNTFYGNFKKNHDNFKTNCNNENGPKCCRDVNYYLDLVTGIIKASYLEDSDKSKLIKKVETEWEPNIRAQNIYTCERETDLDSIRKRCILQHLYDLKEDENDIFSFSKQYKNHLDKKWEKILSYTNE
;
A
#
# COMPACT_ATOMS: atom_id res chain seq x y z
N MET A 1 21.00 -23.81 -35.77
CA MET A 1 21.05 -22.53 -35.03
C MET A 1 20.03 -22.60 -33.91
N VAL A 2 20.46 -22.23 -32.71
CA VAL A 2 19.84 -22.53 -31.42
C VAL A 2 18.47 -21.87 -31.30
N GLN A 3 17.42 -22.67 -31.08
CA GLN A 3 16.15 -22.16 -30.54
C GLN A 3 16.43 -21.68 -29.13
N SER A 4 16.50 -20.35 -28.94
CA SER A 4 16.49 -19.77 -27.62
C SER A 4 15.14 -20.05 -26.99
N TYR A 5 15.07 -21.07 -26.14
CA TYR A 5 14.00 -21.23 -25.16
C TYR A 5 14.04 -20.00 -24.26
N GLN A 6 13.22 -18.99 -24.55
CA GLN A 6 12.79 -18.07 -23.51
C GLN A 6 11.72 -18.82 -22.71
N PRO A 7 11.96 -19.13 -21.42
CA PRO A 7 10.87 -19.58 -20.56
C PRO A 7 9.82 -18.46 -20.61
N SER A 8 8.57 -18.79 -20.89
CA SER A 8 7.48 -17.82 -20.71
C SER A 8 7.49 -17.42 -19.24
N MET A 9 8.13 -16.31 -18.90
CA MET A 9 7.98 -15.71 -17.58
C MET A 9 6.49 -15.40 -17.47
N GLY A 10 5.77 -16.20 -16.69
CA GLY A 10 4.36 -15.94 -16.43
C GLY A 10 4.20 -14.57 -15.78
N PHE A 11 3.07 -13.91 -16.05
CA PHE A 11 2.73 -12.67 -15.39
C PHE A 11 2.78 -12.85 -13.87
N ASN A 12 3.62 -12.08 -13.19
CA ASN A 12 3.71 -12.07 -11.74
C ASN A 12 3.64 -10.62 -11.24
N GLU A 13 2.56 -10.30 -10.53
CA GLU A 13 2.29 -8.98 -9.97
C GLU A 13 3.44 -8.48 -9.09
N GLU A 14 4.11 -9.36 -8.34
CA GLU A 14 5.22 -8.99 -7.44
C GLU A 14 6.50 -8.59 -8.20
N ASN A 15 6.59 -8.99 -9.47
CA ASN A 15 7.70 -8.65 -10.35
C ASN A 15 7.46 -7.36 -11.14
N LEU A 16 6.25 -6.77 -11.06
CA LEU A 16 5.96 -5.50 -11.71
C LEU A 16 6.93 -4.41 -11.21
N PRO A 17 7.50 -3.60 -12.11
CA PRO A 17 8.37 -2.48 -11.75
C PRO A 17 7.76 -1.55 -10.68
N SER A 18 6.45 -1.33 -10.75
CA SER A 18 5.68 -0.53 -9.78
C SER A 18 5.73 -1.08 -8.36
N ASN A 19 5.86 -2.40 -8.19
CA ASN A 19 5.90 -3.05 -6.88
C ASN A 19 7.31 -3.20 -6.28
N LYS A 20 8.37 -2.79 -7.00
CA LYS A 20 9.77 -2.96 -6.55
C LYS A 20 10.04 -2.37 -5.16
N TYR A 21 9.49 -1.19 -4.88
CA TYR A 21 9.66 -0.49 -3.60
C TYR A 21 8.66 -1.00 -2.56
N ARG A 22 7.41 -1.19 -2.97
CA ARG A 22 6.33 -1.68 -2.11
C ARG A 22 6.63 -3.01 -1.45
N LYS A 23 7.21 -3.97 -2.16
CA LYS A 23 7.55 -5.29 -1.61
C LYS A 23 8.65 -5.25 -0.53
N ASN A 24 9.49 -4.22 -0.54
CA ASN A 24 10.50 -4.00 0.49
C ASN A 24 9.90 -3.34 1.73
N LEU A 25 8.88 -2.48 1.54
CA LEU A 25 8.16 -1.82 2.63
C LEU A 25 7.19 -2.78 3.34
N CYS A 26 6.46 -3.58 2.57
CA CYS A 26 5.48 -4.51 3.08
C CYS A 26 5.28 -5.68 2.11
N LYS A 27 5.32 -6.89 2.63
CA LYS A 27 5.10 -8.13 1.87
C LYS A 27 3.61 -8.42 1.74
N LYS A 28 3.26 -9.20 0.72
CA LYS A 28 1.87 -9.60 0.47
C LYS A 28 1.26 -10.37 1.64
N ASP A 29 2.03 -11.21 2.32
CA ASP A 29 1.55 -11.96 3.49
C ASP A 29 1.31 -11.06 4.71
N GLU A 30 2.06 -9.97 4.87
CA GLU A 30 1.84 -8.98 5.94
C GLU A 30 0.52 -8.23 5.73
N ILE A 31 0.19 -7.86 4.49
CA ILE A 31 -1.12 -7.28 4.15
C ILE A 31 -2.24 -8.28 4.40
N GLN A 32 -2.06 -9.54 4.00
CA GLN A 32 -3.08 -10.56 4.17
C GLN A 32 -3.35 -10.86 5.65
N LYS A 33 -2.31 -10.91 6.48
CA LYS A 33 -2.43 -11.05 7.95
C LYS A 33 -3.24 -9.90 8.53
N LEU A 34 -2.89 -8.64 8.21
CA LEU A 34 -3.63 -7.47 8.65
C LEU A 34 -5.12 -7.55 8.23
N GLN A 35 -5.40 -7.88 6.97
CA GLN A 35 -6.78 -7.99 6.51
C GLN A 35 -7.57 -9.07 7.25
N ASN A 36 -6.98 -10.25 7.46
CA ASN A 36 -7.65 -11.35 8.17
C ASN A 36 -7.88 -11.02 9.64
N GLY A 37 -6.91 -10.37 10.28
CA GLY A 37 -6.95 -9.96 11.69
C GLY A 37 -7.79 -8.72 11.98
N THR A 38 -8.23 -7.98 10.96
CA THR A 38 -9.00 -6.74 11.14
C THR A 38 -10.39 -6.78 10.52
N LEU A 39 -10.57 -7.29 9.29
CA LEU A 39 -11.85 -7.10 8.57
C LEU A 39 -13.01 -7.87 9.19
N TYR A 40 -12.76 -9.03 9.77
CA TYR A 40 -13.79 -9.95 10.26
C TYR A 40 -13.85 -10.05 11.78
N VAL A 41 -13.19 -9.12 12.47
CA VAL A 41 -13.06 -9.10 13.93
C VAL A 41 -13.88 -7.96 14.51
N ASN A 42 -14.59 -8.27 15.60
CA ASN A 42 -15.44 -7.31 16.31
C ASN A 42 -14.81 -6.88 17.66
N ASP A 43 -13.74 -7.56 18.10
CA ASP A 43 -13.01 -7.20 19.30
C ASP A 43 -11.91 -6.16 18.99
N TYR A 44 -11.91 -5.09 19.76
CA TYR A 44 -10.96 -3.99 19.60
C TYR A 44 -9.50 -4.43 19.84
N ASN A 45 -9.25 -5.27 20.85
CA ASN A 45 -7.89 -5.64 21.24
C ASN A 45 -7.25 -6.54 20.18
N ASP A 46 -8.01 -7.50 19.66
CA ASP A 46 -7.58 -8.37 18.56
C ASP A 46 -7.20 -7.54 17.32
N CYS A 47 -8.04 -6.58 16.95
CA CYS A 47 -7.74 -5.68 15.84
C CYS A 47 -6.54 -4.77 16.14
N GLU A 48 -6.42 -4.24 17.36
CA GLU A 48 -5.31 -3.39 17.76
C GLU A 48 -3.97 -4.14 17.72
N GLU A 49 -3.94 -5.40 18.15
CA GLU A 49 -2.73 -6.24 18.12
C GLU A 49 -2.21 -6.43 16.69
N GLU A 50 -3.10 -6.74 15.75
CA GLU A 50 -2.77 -6.96 14.35
C GLU A 50 -2.29 -5.67 13.66
N VAL A 51 -2.99 -4.56 13.94
CA VAL A 51 -2.59 -3.21 13.49
C VAL A 51 -1.20 -2.86 14.04
N ASN A 52 -0.94 -3.06 15.34
CA ASN A 52 0.37 -2.78 15.93
C ASN A 52 1.49 -3.68 15.36
N THR A 53 1.19 -4.96 15.15
CA THR A 53 2.14 -5.92 14.56
C THR A 53 2.52 -5.49 13.14
N PHE A 54 1.52 -5.10 12.33
CA PHE A 54 1.75 -4.55 11.00
C PHE A 54 2.66 -3.32 11.06
N TYR A 55 2.38 -2.36 11.94
CA TYR A 55 3.22 -1.16 12.07
C TYR A 55 4.64 -1.45 12.49
N GLY A 56 4.86 -2.35 13.45
CA GLY A 56 6.20 -2.74 13.87
C GLY A 56 7.04 -3.25 12.70
N ASN A 57 6.45 -4.11 11.87
CA ASN A 57 7.11 -4.64 10.66
C ASN A 57 7.31 -3.54 9.60
N PHE A 58 6.26 -2.78 9.30
CA PHE A 58 6.30 -1.70 8.32
C PHE A 58 7.35 -0.65 8.67
N LYS A 59 7.39 -0.20 9.93
CA LYS A 59 8.37 0.76 10.43
C LYS A 59 9.80 0.21 10.32
N LYS A 60 10.02 -1.05 10.70
CA LYS A 60 11.34 -1.69 10.57
C LYS A 60 11.80 -1.74 9.12
N ASN A 61 10.91 -2.12 8.21
CA ASN A 61 11.19 -2.18 6.77
C ASN A 61 11.47 -0.78 6.20
N HIS A 62 10.66 0.20 6.58
CA HIS A 62 10.84 1.60 6.23
C HIS A 62 12.19 2.14 6.75
N ASP A 63 12.54 1.90 8.01
CA ASP A 63 13.80 2.34 8.61
C ASP A 63 15.03 1.78 7.89
N ASN A 64 14.94 0.54 7.39
CA ASN A 64 15.99 -0.08 6.57
C ASN A 64 16.08 0.52 5.16
N PHE A 65 14.95 0.96 4.61
CA PHE A 65 14.85 1.39 3.22
C PHE A 65 14.94 2.91 3.02
N LYS A 66 14.67 3.71 4.06
CA LYS A 66 14.53 5.18 3.95
C LYS A 66 15.76 5.89 3.40
N THR A 67 16.96 5.32 3.55
CA THR A 67 18.18 5.86 2.94
C THR A 67 18.12 5.89 1.41
N ASN A 68 17.42 4.94 0.79
CA ASN A 68 17.20 4.90 -0.66
C ASN A 68 16.21 5.97 -1.14
N CYS A 69 15.47 6.58 -0.21
CA CYS A 69 14.49 7.62 -0.47
C CYS A 69 15.09 9.04 -0.45
N ASN A 70 16.31 9.21 0.08
CA ASN A 70 16.98 10.52 0.13
C ASN A 70 17.53 11.00 -1.23
N ASN A 71 17.52 10.14 -2.25
CA ASN A 71 17.90 10.49 -3.63
C ASN A 71 16.66 10.96 -4.44
N GLU A 72 16.74 11.02 -5.76
CA GLU A 72 15.61 11.31 -6.68
C GLU A 72 14.37 10.41 -6.50
N ASN A 73 14.46 9.34 -5.69
CA ASN A 73 13.37 8.44 -5.34
C ASN A 73 12.42 8.99 -4.25
N GLY A 74 12.74 10.12 -3.60
CA GLY A 74 11.93 10.71 -2.53
C GLY A 74 10.44 10.82 -2.86
N PRO A 75 10.05 11.35 -4.04
CA PRO A 75 8.66 11.40 -4.46
C PRO A 75 8.00 10.03 -4.54
N LYS A 76 8.69 9.01 -5.07
CA LYS A 76 8.14 7.64 -5.17
C LYS A 76 7.95 7.02 -3.79
N CYS A 77 8.97 7.09 -2.95
CA CYS A 77 8.87 6.59 -1.58
C CYS A 77 7.74 7.28 -0.80
N CYS A 78 7.56 8.58 -1.01
CA CYS A 78 6.47 9.32 -0.35
C CYS A 78 5.09 8.77 -0.75
N ARG A 79 4.89 8.51 -2.05
CA ARG A 79 3.63 7.94 -2.52
C ARG A 79 3.40 6.51 -2.01
N ASP A 80 4.44 5.66 -2.02
CA ASP A 80 4.32 4.27 -1.54
C ASP A 80 4.06 4.20 -0.03
N VAL A 81 4.69 5.07 0.77
CA VAL A 81 4.39 5.16 2.21
C VAL A 81 2.96 5.65 2.44
N ASN A 82 2.53 6.71 1.74
CA ASN A 82 1.18 7.23 1.85
C ASN A 82 0.13 6.15 1.47
N TYR A 83 0.42 5.35 0.43
CA TYR A 83 -0.44 4.22 0.05
C TYR A 83 -0.66 3.24 1.21
N TYR A 84 0.38 2.88 1.96
CA TYR A 84 0.23 1.94 3.08
C TYR A 84 -0.49 2.56 4.29
N LEU A 85 -0.26 3.83 4.59
CA LEU A 85 -1.03 4.54 5.62
C LEU A 85 -2.52 4.60 5.25
N ASP A 86 -2.83 4.97 4.01
CA ASP A 86 -4.20 5.03 3.50
C ASP A 86 -4.85 3.63 3.47
N LEU A 87 -4.09 2.58 3.13
CA LEU A 87 -4.56 1.19 3.13
C LEU A 87 -4.93 0.70 4.53
N VAL A 88 -4.10 0.95 5.54
CA VAL A 88 -4.40 0.55 6.93
C VAL A 88 -5.66 1.27 7.42
N THR A 89 -5.76 2.58 7.19
CA THR A 89 -6.95 3.36 7.53
C THR A 89 -8.20 2.82 6.82
N GLY A 90 -8.09 2.45 5.55
CA GLY A 90 -9.19 1.83 4.79
C GLY A 90 -9.61 0.46 5.36
N ILE A 91 -8.67 -0.38 5.74
CA ILE A 91 -8.94 -1.69 6.38
C ILE A 91 -9.65 -1.51 7.73
N ILE A 92 -9.20 -0.56 8.55
CA ILE A 92 -9.86 -0.25 9.83
C ILE A 92 -11.28 0.26 9.61
N LYS A 93 -11.51 1.15 8.64
CA LYS A 93 -12.86 1.65 8.33
C LYS A 93 -13.81 0.52 7.90
N ALA A 94 -13.29 -0.43 7.14
CA ALA A 94 -14.03 -1.57 6.61
C ALA A 94 -14.25 -2.72 7.61
N SER A 95 -13.68 -2.65 8.82
CA SER A 95 -13.87 -3.68 9.84
C SER A 95 -15.29 -3.66 10.44
N TYR A 96 -15.61 -4.70 11.21
CA TYR A 96 -16.84 -4.80 11.99
C TYR A 96 -16.77 -4.16 13.38
N LEU A 97 -15.72 -3.38 13.66
CA LEU A 97 -15.62 -2.62 14.90
C LEU A 97 -16.69 -1.53 14.97
N GLU A 98 -17.03 -1.15 16.20
CA GLU A 98 -17.84 0.04 16.48
C GLU A 98 -17.11 1.31 16.01
N ASP A 99 -17.87 2.36 15.65
CA ASP A 99 -17.30 3.59 15.09
C ASP A 99 -16.33 4.29 16.04
N SER A 100 -16.54 4.18 17.36
CA SER A 100 -15.63 4.70 18.38
C SER A 100 -14.26 4.00 18.35
N ASP A 101 -14.27 2.69 18.13
CA ASP A 101 -13.09 1.83 18.10
C ASP A 101 -12.32 2.02 16.80
N LYS A 102 -13.03 2.10 15.67
CA LYS A 102 -12.46 2.53 14.38
C LYS A 102 -11.78 3.88 14.51
N SER A 103 -12.45 4.86 15.11
CA SER A 103 -11.93 6.22 15.29
C SER A 103 -10.67 6.22 16.16
N LYS A 104 -10.62 5.40 17.20
CA LYS A 104 -9.45 5.27 18.09
C LYS A 104 -8.24 4.70 17.34
N LEU A 105 -8.42 3.63 16.57
CA LEU A 105 -7.33 3.03 15.78
C LEU A 105 -6.85 3.95 14.65
N ILE A 106 -7.77 4.60 13.93
CA ILE A 106 -7.41 5.58 12.88
C ILE A 106 -6.62 6.72 13.50
N LYS A 107 -7.05 7.24 14.66
CA LYS A 107 -6.30 8.29 15.37
C LYS A 107 -4.88 7.84 15.67
N LYS A 108 -4.66 6.58 16.08
CA LYS A 108 -3.32 6.02 16.30
C LYS A 108 -2.46 6.06 15.05
N VAL A 109 -3.00 5.65 13.89
CA VAL A 109 -2.31 5.72 12.60
C VAL A 109 -1.91 7.17 12.28
N GLU A 110 -2.84 8.10 12.43
CA GLU A 110 -2.64 9.50 12.03
C GLU A 110 -1.77 10.31 13.00
N THR A 111 -1.83 10.05 14.30
CA THR A 111 -1.09 10.86 15.30
C THR A 111 0.19 10.22 15.79
N GLU A 112 0.32 8.90 15.71
CA GLU A 112 1.52 8.19 16.16
C GLU A 112 2.33 7.67 14.98
N TRP A 113 1.72 6.97 14.03
CA TRP A 113 2.50 6.30 12.98
C TRP A 113 2.97 7.26 11.90
N GLU A 114 2.06 8.08 11.38
CA GLU A 114 2.35 9.03 10.31
C GLU A 114 3.55 9.92 10.65
N PRO A 115 3.65 10.56 11.82
CA PRO A 115 4.79 11.43 12.13
C PRO A 115 6.10 10.66 12.29
N ASN A 116 6.03 9.43 12.83
CA ASN A 116 7.20 8.57 13.04
C ASN A 116 7.75 8.00 11.73
N ILE A 117 6.90 7.76 10.74
CA ILE A 117 7.29 7.25 9.43
C ILE A 117 7.70 8.41 8.50
N ARG A 118 6.91 9.49 8.46
CA ARG A 118 7.01 10.55 7.47
C ARG A 118 7.87 11.75 7.90
N ALA A 119 8.84 11.55 8.79
CA ALA A 119 9.73 12.61 9.25
C ALA A 119 10.17 13.53 8.08
N GLN A 120 9.91 14.84 8.23
CA GLN A 120 9.87 15.83 7.14
C GLN A 120 11.16 15.96 6.32
N ASN A 121 12.28 15.44 6.83
CA ASN A 121 13.57 15.47 6.14
C ASN A 121 13.73 14.40 5.04
N ILE A 122 12.86 13.37 4.99
CA ILE A 122 12.93 12.28 4.02
C ILE A 122 11.91 12.49 2.88
N TYR A 123 10.81 13.19 3.17
CA TYR A 123 9.65 13.28 2.31
C TYR A 123 9.26 14.71 2.03
N THR A 124 9.10 15.04 0.74
CA THR A 124 8.68 16.36 0.28
C THR A 124 7.19 16.44 -0.09
N CYS A 125 6.45 15.33 -0.04
CA CYS A 125 5.03 15.33 -0.35
C CYS A 125 4.18 15.61 0.90
N GLU A 126 2.99 16.15 0.70
CA GLU A 126 1.98 16.32 1.74
C GLU A 126 1.02 15.13 1.75
N ARG A 127 0.31 14.94 2.87
CA ARG A 127 -0.71 13.89 3.02
C ARG A 127 -1.92 14.43 3.77
N GLU A 128 -2.78 15.16 3.07
CA GLU A 128 -4.10 15.52 3.59
C GLU A 128 -4.98 14.26 3.71
N THR A 129 -5.75 14.14 4.78
CA THR A 129 -6.51 12.92 5.11
C THR A 129 -7.97 12.99 4.69
N ASP A 130 -8.39 14.08 4.04
CA ASP A 130 -9.73 14.19 3.46
C ASP A 130 -9.91 13.21 2.29
N LEU A 131 -11.17 12.88 2.01
CA LEU A 131 -11.54 11.89 1.00
C LEU A 131 -11.07 12.26 -0.41
N ASP A 132 -11.13 13.55 -0.76
CA ASP A 132 -10.74 14.02 -2.10
C ASP A 132 -9.22 13.89 -2.29
N SER A 133 -8.44 14.25 -1.28
CA SER A 133 -6.98 14.07 -1.28
C SER A 133 -6.56 12.59 -1.33
N ILE A 134 -7.26 11.71 -0.61
CA ILE A 134 -7.03 10.25 -0.72
C ILE A 134 -7.29 9.77 -2.15
N ARG A 135 -8.45 10.14 -2.73
CA ARG A 135 -8.81 9.75 -4.10
C ARG A 135 -7.79 10.26 -5.13
N LYS A 136 -7.36 11.52 -5.01
CA LYS A 136 -6.29 12.11 -5.85
C LYS A 136 -4.99 11.32 -5.73
N ARG A 137 -4.56 10.94 -4.53
CA ARG A 137 -3.36 10.10 -4.32
C ARG A 137 -3.52 8.72 -4.95
N CYS A 138 -4.67 8.07 -4.81
CA CYS A 138 -4.92 6.78 -5.44
C CYS A 138 -4.81 6.84 -6.97
N ILE A 139 -5.41 7.87 -7.59
CA ILE A 139 -5.33 8.09 -9.04
C ILE A 139 -3.88 8.38 -9.46
N LEU A 140 -3.21 9.31 -8.76
CA LEU A 140 -1.82 9.66 -9.07
C LEU A 140 -0.90 8.45 -8.96
N GLN A 141 -1.04 7.66 -7.90
CA GLN A 141 -0.29 6.43 -7.72
C GLN A 141 -0.53 5.46 -8.87
N HIS A 142 -1.77 5.29 -9.30
CA HIS A 142 -2.08 4.44 -10.45
C HIS A 142 -1.43 4.91 -11.74
N LEU A 143 -1.42 6.22 -12.03
CA LEU A 143 -0.76 6.76 -13.21
C LEU A 143 0.75 6.48 -13.22
N TYR A 144 1.41 6.58 -12.06
CA TYR A 144 2.81 6.19 -11.93
C TYR A 144 3.01 4.68 -12.14
N ASP A 145 2.16 3.85 -11.54
CA ASP A 145 2.24 2.39 -11.73
C ASP A 145 2.11 2.01 -13.21
N LEU A 146 1.15 2.62 -13.93
CA LEU A 146 0.99 2.40 -15.38
C LEU A 146 2.24 2.78 -16.17
N LYS A 147 2.89 3.91 -15.81
CA LYS A 147 4.09 4.35 -16.52
C LYS A 147 5.28 3.43 -16.25
N GLU A 148 5.41 2.94 -15.03
CA GLU A 148 6.50 2.05 -14.63
C GLU A 148 6.33 0.64 -15.21
N ASP A 149 5.09 0.17 -15.34
CA ASP A 149 4.75 -1.17 -15.83
C ASP A 149 4.50 -1.23 -17.35
N GLU A 150 4.83 -0.16 -18.10
CA GLU A 150 4.50 -0.01 -19.53
C GLU A 150 4.86 -1.25 -20.37
N ASN A 151 6.05 -1.82 -20.17
CA ASN A 151 6.50 -3.01 -20.90
C ASN A 151 5.69 -4.27 -20.54
N ASP A 152 5.31 -4.43 -19.27
CA ASP A 152 4.50 -5.54 -18.79
C ASP A 152 3.05 -5.44 -19.26
N ILE A 153 2.51 -4.21 -19.38
CA ILE A 153 1.19 -3.95 -19.96
C ILE A 153 1.13 -4.48 -21.40
N PHE A 154 2.16 -4.21 -22.21
CA PHE A 154 2.20 -4.71 -23.58
C PHE A 154 2.37 -6.24 -23.63
N SER A 155 3.21 -6.79 -22.75
CA SER A 155 3.54 -8.23 -22.76
C SER A 155 2.42 -9.11 -22.17
N PHE A 156 1.63 -8.58 -21.24
CA PHE A 156 0.64 -9.33 -20.46
C PHE A 156 -0.72 -8.61 -20.36
N SER A 157 -1.15 -7.94 -21.43
CA SER A 157 -2.33 -7.06 -21.45
C SER A 157 -3.58 -7.61 -20.75
N LYS A 158 -3.95 -8.87 -21.01
CA LYS A 158 -5.12 -9.52 -20.37
C LYS A 158 -4.92 -9.72 -18.87
N GLN A 159 -3.76 -10.21 -18.47
CA GLN A 159 -3.44 -10.46 -17.07
C GLN A 159 -3.30 -9.15 -16.29
N TYR A 160 -2.66 -8.14 -16.90
CA TYR A 160 -2.51 -6.81 -16.33
C TYR A 160 -3.88 -6.14 -16.15
N LYS A 161 -4.79 -6.24 -17.13
CA LYS A 161 -6.17 -5.75 -16.99
C LYS A 161 -6.87 -6.40 -15.78
N ASN A 162 -6.81 -7.73 -15.66
CA ASN A 162 -7.40 -8.43 -14.52
C ASN A 162 -6.78 -8.00 -13.17
N HIS A 163 -5.48 -7.70 -13.15
CA HIS A 163 -4.79 -7.15 -11.98
C HIS A 163 -5.34 -5.77 -11.61
N LEU A 164 -5.53 -4.89 -12.60
CA LEU A 164 -6.11 -3.57 -12.39
C LEU A 164 -7.55 -3.64 -11.89
N ASP A 165 -8.37 -4.51 -12.47
CA ASP A 165 -9.78 -4.67 -12.07
C ASP A 165 -9.86 -5.03 -10.57
N LYS A 166 -9.09 -6.02 -10.12
CA LYS A 166 -9.00 -6.40 -8.70
C LYS A 166 -8.50 -5.28 -7.79
N LYS A 167 -7.51 -4.52 -8.26
CA LYS A 167 -6.94 -3.39 -7.50
C LYS A 167 -7.99 -2.30 -7.30
N TRP A 168 -8.71 -1.95 -8.35
CA TRP A 168 -9.74 -0.91 -8.31
C TRP A 168 -10.96 -1.34 -7.50
N GLU A 169 -11.42 -2.58 -7.62
CA GLU A 169 -12.47 -3.13 -6.77
C GLU A 169 -12.15 -2.94 -5.28
N LYS A 170 -10.91 -3.23 -4.87
CA LYS A 170 -10.45 -3.07 -3.50
C LYS A 170 -10.34 -1.61 -3.05
N ILE A 171 -9.89 -0.71 -3.93
CA ILE A 171 -9.84 0.74 -3.62
C ILE A 171 -11.27 1.28 -3.43
N LEU A 172 -12.18 0.91 -4.34
CA LEU A 172 -13.58 1.34 -4.29
C LEU A 172 -14.29 0.81 -3.05
N SER A 173 -14.02 -0.43 -2.62
CA SER A 173 -14.61 -0.98 -1.39
C SER A 173 -14.22 -0.21 -0.12
N TYR A 174 -13.10 0.53 -0.15
CA TYR A 174 -12.63 1.34 0.99
C TYR A 174 -12.95 2.83 0.88
N THR A 175 -13.42 3.29 -0.28
CA THR A 175 -13.60 4.73 -0.58
C THR A 175 -14.99 5.09 -1.07
N ASN A 176 -15.88 4.10 -1.22
CA ASN A 176 -17.31 4.30 -1.38
C ASN A 176 -17.95 4.41 0.01
N GLU A 177 -18.59 5.55 0.26
CA GLU A 177 -19.43 5.81 1.45
C GLU A 177 -20.82 5.18 1.29
#